data_AF-A0AB38YHD2-F1
#
_entry.id   AF-A0AB38YHD2-F1
#
_cell.length_a   1.000
_cell.length_b   1.000
_cell.length_c   1.000
_cell.angle_alpha   90.00
_cell.angle_beta   90.00
_cell.angle_gamma   90.00
#
_symmetry.space_group_name_H-M   'P 1'
#
loop_
_entity.id
_entity.type
_entity.pdbx_description
1 polymer ?
#
loop_
_entity_poly.entity_id
_entity_poly.type
_entity_poly.pdbx_seq_one_letter_code
_entity_poly.pdbx_strand_id
1 'polypeptide(L)'
;MSKATQSGLPLSPEALSAMVRNVALREVEFNELVEVLQPLLLNKRRLTAEVELALSNALHELEGLADARDIINSLVDGFSAPALVLDEKGTVVATNAPIRIRFDIDTGSTIADLGLTNVHFQDFKQRVSDTAGITLVNLVPSREAIDHRPLLMVGQYDHSQSVYVLIALQQHWPASIERAVRDLFGLSARETDVLAGLAAGLTTDDIAQRRARKVTTVRQQVKSLLKKMGAASQIQAATLAAAASNAVSRSFGDELTLTLPNQREPWFKGEVERDGRRIGWRRFGRQGGVPVLFIHGPSFGAGEFEHDRLWAKEYGLDVLAVERPGYGRTDRPYKHDDPLHCQTADIQAVLAAQGLQPKRVVAHEVGLIVGLAWLQEYPNRVEQVLGVSCAPPFAEISQLEQMPAQQGIFILAARHAPWMAKLLLRLLVVRLRQLGSERWYQAVFEEGSEDLSVAQKSELRTGVVATYPFYTQQLGTGFEVDLQVMIQDWGHWVAECPVPITLLHGQDNPTTPVEYLSVFKALNPRVEIQCIEKSGLTLALSEPERIYRELARK
;
A
#
# COMPACT_ATOMS: atom_id res chain seq x y z
N MET A 1 38.02 1.36 -3.05
CA MET A 1 39.03 2.00 -2.17
C MET A 1 38.42 3.25 -1.57
N SER A 2 37.86 3.13 -0.37
CA SER A 2 37.26 4.23 0.40
C SER A 2 38.37 4.98 1.14
N LYS A 3 38.38 6.31 1.02
CA LYS A 3 39.36 7.22 1.64
C LYS A 3 38.72 8.14 2.68
N ALA A 4 37.63 7.70 3.32
CA ALA A 4 36.85 8.53 4.25
C ALA A 4 36.63 7.89 5.65
N THR A 5 37.54 7.04 6.13
CA THR A 5 37.41 6.41 7.46
C THR A 5 38.60 6.68 8.39
N GLN A 6 39.13 7.90 8.39
CA GLN A 6 40.04 8.39 9.46
C GLN A 6 39.91 9.90 9.68
N SER A 7 38.85 10.36 10.35
CA SER A 7 38.92 11.49 11.31
C SER A 7 37.56 11.69 11.99
N GLY A 8 37.53 11.54 13.31
CA GLY A 8 36.37 11.87 14.14
C GLY A 8 36.18 13.38 14.34
N LEU A 9 36.03 14.12 13.24
CA LEU A 9 35.58 15.51 13.29
C LEU A 9 34.06 15.53 13.11
N PRO A 10 33.30 16.21 13.99
CA PRO A 10 31.88 16.42 13.74
C PRO A 10 31.76 17.24 12.45
N LEU A 11 31.02 16.71 11.47
CA LEU A 11 30.65 17.47 10.27
C LEU A 11 29.99 18.79 10.70
N SER A 12 30.33 19.89 10.03
CA SER A 12 29.72 21.19 10.34
C SER A 12 28.21 21.14 10.11
N PRO A 13 27.41 22.00 10.77
CA PRO A 13 25.96 22.08 10.53
C PRO A 13 25.61 22.21 9.04
N GLU A 14 26.38 22.98 8.28
CA GLU A 14 26.20 23.16 6.84
C GLU A 14 26.49 21.89 6.05
N ALA A 15 27.54 21.16 6.42
CA ALA A 15 27.90 19.89 5.77
C ALA A 15 26.83 18.83 6.01
N LEU A 16 26.27 18.73 7.23
CA LEU A 16 25.16 17.84 7.53
C LEU A 16 23.88 18.22 6.78
N SER A 17 23.55 19.52 6.72
CA SER A 17 22.40 20.02 5.97
C SER A 17 22.53 19.75 4.46
N ALA A 18 23.74 19.93 3.91
CA ALA A 18 24.04 19.58 2.52
C ALA A 18 23.90 18.07 2.29
N MET A 19 24.40 17.23 3.21
CA MET A 19 24.28 15.78 3.11
C MET A 19 22.81 15.33 3.09
N VAL A 20 21.95 15.90 3.94
CA VAL A 20 20.49 15.62 3.92
C VAL A 20 19.87 15.98 2.57
N ARG A 21 20.20 17.14 2.01
CA ARG A 21 19.72 17.54 0.67
C ARG A 21 20.23 16.59 -0.41
N ASN A 22 21.50 16.21 -0.35
CA ASN A 22 22.12 15.32 -1.32
C ASN A 22 21.51 13.90 -1.26
N VAL A 23 21.17 13.39 -0.07
CA VAL A 23 20.41 12.15 0.08
C VAL A 23 19.04 12.27 -0.57
N ALA A 24 18.32 13.38 -0.35
CA ALA A 24 17.04 13.62 -0.98
C ALA A 24 17.12 13.76 -2.51
N LEU A 25 18.30 14.14 -3.05
CA LEU A 25 18.59 14.28 -4.48
C LEU A 25 19.25 13.04 -5.12
N ARG A 26 19.52 11.96 -4.36
CA ARG A 26 20.30 10.76 -4.77
C ARG A 26 21.77 11.01 -5.12
N GLU A 27 22.34 12.10 -4.62
CA GLU A 27 23.76 12.38 -4.77
C GLU A 27 24.60 11.66 -3.71
N VAL A 28 23.97 11.25 -2.60
CA VAL A 28 24.58 10.52 -1.49
C VAL A 28 23.64 9.39 -1.06
N GLU A 29 24.18 8.21 -0.76
CA GLU A 29 23.37 7.09 -0.26
C GLU A 29 22.86 7.36 1.16
N PHE A 30 21.60 6.99 1.43
CA PHE A 30 21.01 7.14 2.78
C PHE A 30 21.86 6.46 3.87
N ASN A 31 22.52 5.35 3.53
CA ASN A 31 23.37 4.60 4.46
C ASN A 31 24.58 5.41 4.92
N GLU A 32 25.16 6.25 4.05
CA GLU A 32 26.26 7.13 4.43
C GLU A 32 25.81 8.13 5.51
N LEU A 33 24.59 8.64 5.40
CA LEU A 33 24.02 9.53 6.42
C LEU A 33 23.77 8.80 7.74
N VAL A 34 23.31 7.55 7.67
CA VAL A 34 23.15 6.70 8.86
C VAL A 34 24.49 6.46 9.55
N GLU A 35 25.56 6.13 8.82
CA GLU A 35 26.90 5.92 9.38
C GLU A 35 27.44 7.17 10.10
N VAL A 36 27.10 8.36 9.63
CA VAL A 36 27.44 9.64 10.27
C VAL A 36 26.62 9.90 11.53
N LEU A 37 25.31 9.65 11.49
CA LEU A 37 24.38 9.99 12.57
C LEU A 37 24.37 8.96 13.71
N GLN A 38 24.58 7.67 13.41
CA GLN A 38 24.48 6.58 14.38
C GLN A 38 25.42 6.76 15.59
N PRO A 39 26.72 7.09 15.44
CA PRO A 39 27.61 7.29 16.57
C PRO A 39 27.21 8.48 17.46
N LEU A 40 26.55 9.49 16.90
CA LEU A 40 26.07 10.66 17.65
C LEU A 40 24.91 10.27 18.58
N LEU A 41 24.00 9.43 18.09
CA LEU A 41 22.84 8.96 18.85
C LEU A 41 23.22 7.91 19.91
N LEU A 42 24.15 6.98 19.60
CA LEU A 42 24.62 5.96 20.55
C LEU A 42 25.36 6.55 21.75
N ASN A 43 26.20 7.56 21.53
CA ASN A 43 27.03 8.15 22.59
C ASN A 43 26.26 9.07 23.56
N LYS A 44 24.93 9.18 23.43
CA LYS A 44 24.08 10.14 24.18
C LYS A 44 24.62 11.58 24.14
N ARG A 45 25.49 11.93 23.18
CA ARG A 45 26.00 13.29 23.03
C ARG A 45 24.85 14.10 22.46
N ARG A 46 24.40 15.11 23.20
CA ARG A 46 23.46 16.08 22.64
C ARG A 46 24.10 16.70 21.40
N LEU A 47 23.33 16.72 20.31
CA LEU A 47 23.69 17.50 19.14
C LEU A 47 23.83 18.97 19.57
N THR A 48 24.73 19.71 18.92
CA THR A 48 24.82 21.14 19.19
C THR A 48 23.56 21.83 18.65
N ALA A 49 23.13 22.91 19.30
CA ALA A 49 21.92 23.65 18.88
C ALA A 49 21.99 24.09 17.39
N GLU A 50 23.19 24.38 16.89
CA GLU A 50 23.43 24.72 15.48
C GLU A 50 23.13 23.55 14.54
N VAL A 51 23.55 22.33 14.89
CA VAL A 51 23.25 21.11 14.12
C VAL A 51 21.76 20.78 14.18
N GLU A 52 21.13 20.91 15.35
CA GLU A 52 19.68 20.71 15.49
C GLU A 52 18.88 21.67 14.61
N LEU A 53 19.25 22.95 14.60
CA LEU A 53 18.60 23.98 13.77
C LEU A 53 18.80 23.70 12.27
N ALA A 54 20.01 23.37 11.85
CA ALA A 54 20.32 23.10 10.44
C ALA A 54 19.54 21.90 9.89
N LEU A 55 19.43 20.82 10.68
CA LEU A 55 18.69 19.63 10.31
C LEU A 55 17.16 19.83 10.42
N SER A 56 16.69 20.65 11.36
CA SER A 56 15.27 21.03 11.45
C SER A 56 14.82 21.87 10.24
N ASN A 57 15.66 22.79 9.76
CA ASN A 57 15.39 23.55 8.54
C ASN A 57 15.35 22.64 7.32
N ALA A 58 16.30 21.69 7.20
CA ALA A 58 16.29 20.70 6.13
C ALA A 58 15.03 19.82 6.16
N LEU A 59 14.57 19.41 7.35
CA LEU A 59 13.29 18.72 7.51
C LEU A 59 12.12 19.57 7.01
N HIS A 60 12.06 20.85 7.40
CA HIS A 60 10.98 21.74 6.98
C HIS A 60 10.94 21.93 5.45
N GLU A 61 12.11 22.11 4.82
CA GLU A 61 12.25 22.15 3.35
C GLU A 61 11.73 20.86 2.70
N LEU A 62 12.09 19.69 3.25
CA LEU A 62 11.64 18.39 2.75
C LEU A 62 10.12 18.20 2.89
N GLU A 63 9.55 18.55 4.04
CA GLU A 63 8.10 18.44 4.26
C GLU A 63 7.32 19.36 3.31
N GLY A 64 7.76 20.62 3.13
CA GLY A 64 7.12 21.53 2.20
C GLY A 64 7.10 21.01 0.75
N LEU A 65 8.19 20.37 0.30
CA LEU A 65 8.26 19.73 -1.02
C LEU A 65 7.40 18.46 -1.12
N ALA A 66 7.31 17.69 -0.03
CA ALA A 66 6.60 16.41 0.00
C ALA A 66 5.08 16.58 0.13
N ASP A 67 4.61 17.54 0.93
CA ASP A 67 3.18 17.89 1.07
C ASP A 67 2.59 18.29 -0.28
N ALA A 68 3.29 19.15 -1.03
CA ALA A 68 2.86 19.54 -2.38
C ALA A 68 2.74 18.33 -3.32
N ARG A 69 3.67 17.37 -3.25
CA ARG A 69 3.63 16.14 -4.06
C ARG A 69 2.53 15.17 -3.63
N ASP A 70 2.26 15.05 -2.34
CA ASP A 70 1.22 14.13 -1.82
C ASP A 70 -0.16 14.60 -2.18
N ILE A 71 -0.42 15.91 -2.10
CA ILE A 71 -1.66 16.49 -2.56
C ILE A 71 -1.86 16.12 -4.04
N ILE A 72 -0.84 16.33 -4.89
CA ILE A 72 -0.92 16.03 -6.31
C ILE A 72 -1.13 14.53 -6.60
N ASN A 73 -0.43 13.63 -5.89
CA ASN A 73 -0.61 12.17 -6.05
C ASN A 73 -2.01 11.71 -5.59
N SER A 74 -2.53 12.28 -4.49
CA SER A 74 -3.85 11.94 -3.96
C SER A 74 -4.99 12.22 -4.95
N LEU A 75 -4.78 13.15 -5.91
CA LEU A 75 -5.74 13.44 -6.98
C LEU A 75 -5.99 12.25 -7.91
N VAL A 76 -5.10 11.25 -7.94
CA VAL A 76 -5.21 10.09 -8.86
C VAL A 76 -5.17 8.73 -8.19
N ASP A 77 -4.64 8.61 -6.97
CA ASP A 77 -4.47 7.34 -6.26
C ASP A 77 -5.79 6.61 -5.94
N GLY A 78 -6.89 7.35 -5.77
CA GLY A 78 -8.22 6.77 -5.50
C GLY A 78 -8.90 6.10 -6.70
N PHE A 79 -8.43 6.33 -7.92
CA PHE A 79 -9.09 5.87 -9.14
C PHE A 79 -8.62 4.47 -9.56
N SER A 80 -9.57 3.57 -9.81
CA SER A 80 -9.30 2.25 -10.42
C SER A 80 -9.04 2.34 -11.94
N ALA A 81 -9.52 3.40 -12.59
CA ALA A 81 -9.27 3.71 -13.99
C ALA A 81 -7.90 4.39 -14.18
N PRO A 82 -7.22 4.25 -15.33
CA PRO A 82 -6.01 5.00 -15.64
C PRO A 82 -6.20 6.50 -15.40
N ALA A 83 -5.35 7.07 -14.57
CA ALA A 83 -5.42 8.47 -14.18
C ALA A 83 -4.00 9.05 -14.04
N LEU A 84 -3.83 10.30 -14.44
CA LEU A 84 -2.58 11.03 -14.38
C LEU A 84 -2.83 12.51 -14.12
N VAL A 85 -1.81 13.22 -13.68
CA VAL A 85 -1.82 14.67 -13.50
C VAL A 85 -0.74 15.31 -14.36
N LEU A 86 -1.07 16.40 -15.05
CA LEU A 86 -0.15 17.22 -15.84
C LEU A 86 0.02 18.60 -15.22
N ASP A 87 1.24 19.14 -15.25
CA ASP A 87 1.46 20.57 -15.03
C ASP A 87 1.02 21.42 -16.24
N GLU A 88 1.13 22.75 -16.12
CA GLU A 88 0.76 23.68 -17.19
C GLU A 88 1.64 23.60 -18.45
N LYS A 89 2.82 23.00 -18.33
CA LYS A 89 3.78 22.76 -19.42
C LYS A 89 3.53 21.43 -20.13
N GLY A 90 2.68 20.56 -19.57
CA GLY A 90 2.43 19.23 -20.11
C GLY A 90 3.43 18.18 -19.61
N THR A 91 4.02 18.39 -18.43
CA THR A 91 4.82 17.37 -17.74
C THR A 91 3.91 16.55 -16.83
N VAL A 92 4.07 15.23 -16.84
CA VAL A 92 3.41 14.30 -15.93
C VAL A 92 3.97 14.50 -14.53
N VAL A 93 3.13 14.92 -13.59
CA VAL A 93 3.52 15.17 -12.19
C VAL A 93 3.02 14.08 -11.22
N ALA A 94 1.96 13.35 -11.58
CA ALA A 94 1.51 12.16 -10.87
C ALA A 94 0.84 11.15 -11.80
N THR A 95 0.86 9.88 -11.42
CA THR A 95 0.22 8.76 -12.16
C THR A 95 -0.31 7.72 -11.17
N ASN A 96 -1.32 6.96 -11.59
CA ASN A 96 -1.72 5.74 -10.89
C ASN A 96 -1.20 4.47 -11.61
N ALA A 97 -1.27 3.31 -10.94
CA ALA A 97 -0.71 2.07 -11.49
C ALA A 97 -1.28 1.69 -12.88
N PRO A 98 -2.60 1.79 -13.15
CA PRO A 98 -3.15 1.43 -14.46
C PRO A 98 -2.63 2.26 -15.64
N ILE A 99 -2.37 3.57 -15.48
CA ILE A 99 -1.83 4.38 -16.59
C ILE A 99 -0.35 4.07 -16.85
N ARG A 100 0.44 3.84 -15.79
CA ARG A 100 1.86 3.47 -15.92
C ARG A 100 2.02 2.17 -16.71
N ILE A 101 1.23 1.15 -16.36
CA ILE A 101 1.25 -0.15 -17.06
C ILE A 101 0.88 0.01 -18.55
N ARG A 102 -0.03 0.93 -18.88
CA ARG A 102 -0.55 1.06 -20.23
C ARG A 102 0.33 1.91 -21.15
N PHE A 103 0.90 2.98 -20.63
CA PHE A 103 1.68 3.95 -21.41
C PHE A 103 3.19 3.85 -21.17
N ASP A 104 3.64 3.07 -20.19
CA ASP A 104 5.05 2.96 -19.76
C ASP A 104 5.65 4.35 -19.43
N ILE A 105 4.87 5.12 -18.67
CA ILE A 105 5.20 6.49 -18.25
C ILE A 105 5.42 6.58 -16.75
N ASP A 106 6.17 7.59 -16.34
CA ASP A 106 6.38 7.94 -14.93
C ASP A 106 6.30 9.47 -14.74
N THR A 107 6.40 9.92 -13.49
CA THR A 107 6.55 11.35 -13.19
C THR A 107 7.79 11.91 -13.92
N GLY A 108 7.61 13.00 -14.63
CA GLY A 108 8.63 13.61 -15.50
C GLY A 108 8.44 13.32 -16.99
N SER A 109 7.64 12.30 -17.36
CA SER A 109 7.22 12.09 -18.75
C SER A 109 6.48 13.32 -19.29
N THR A 110 6.46 13.49 -20.60
CA THR A 110 5.86 14.65 -21.27
C THR A 110 4.59 14.26 -22.02
N ILE A 111 3.80 15.25 -22.43
CA ILE A 111 2.67 15.05 -23.34
C ILE A 111 3.04 14.30 -24.62
N ALA A 112 4.29 14.37 -25.09
CA ALA A 112 4.73 13.60 -26.26
C ALA A 112 4.69 12.08 -26.01
N ASP A 113 5.05 11.64 -24.80
CA ASP A 113 5.02 10.23 -24.38
C ASP A 113 3.57 9.71 -24.27
N LEU A 114 2.61 10.62 -24.13
CA LEU A 114 1.17 10.34 -24.15
C LEU A 114 0.56 10.38 -25.56
N GLY A 115 1.37 10.58 -26.59
CA GLY A 115 0.93 10.74 -27.98
C GLY A 115 0.21 12.06 -28.26
N LEU A 116 0.39 13.06 -27.41
CA LEU A 116 -0.16 14.40 -27.58
C LEU A 116 0.87 15.34 -28.24
N THR A 117 0.36 16.24 -29.07
CA THR A 117 1.15 17.35 -29.60
C THR A 117 0.91 18.60 -28.75
N ASN A 118 1.83 19.56 -28.82
CA ASN A 118 1.65 20.86 -28.17
C ASN A 118 0.33 21.52 -28.60
N VAL A 119 -0.04 21.42 -29.88
CA VAL A 119 -1.30 21.99 -30.40
C VAL A 119 -2.50 21.33 -29.71
N HIS A 120 -2.55 20.00 -29.65
CA HIS A 120 -3.65 19.28 -28.99
C HIS A 120 -3.78 19.62 -27.50
N PHE A 121 -2.64 19.80 -26.82
CA PHE A 121 -2.64 20.18 -25.41
C PHE A 121 -3.11 21.62 -25.20
N GLN A 122 -2.68 22.58 -26.04
CA GLN A 122 -3.19 23.96 -25.97
C GLN A 122 -4.70 24.02 -26.24
N ASP A 123 -5.20 23.29 -27.24
CA ASP A 123 -6.64 23.21 -27.52
C ASP A 123 -7.41 22.63 -26.33
N PHE A 124 -6.84 21.62 -25.65
CA PHE A 124 -7.42 21.07 -24.42
C PHE A 124 -7.47 22.13 -23.32
N LYS A 125 -6.37 22.84 -23.04
CA LYS A 125 -6.34 23.90 -22.02
C LYS A 125 -7.34 25.02 -22.32
N GLN A 126 -7.42 25.44 -23.58
CA GLN A 126 -8.37 26.46 -24.02
C GLN A 126 -9.82 26.00 -23.75
N ARG A 127 -10.15 24.75 -24.09
CA ARG A 127 -11.48 24.18 -23.77
C ARG A 127 -11.76 24.16 -22.27
N VAL A 128 -10.81 23.73 -21.44
CA VAL A 128 -10.99 23.73 -19.97
C VAL A 128 -11.26 25.14 -19.46
N SER A 129 -10.52 26.14 -19.95
CA SER A 129 -10.69 27.55 -19.57
C SER A 129 -12.05 28.11 -20.02
N ASP A 130 -12.45 27.85 -21.26
CA ASP A 130 -13.65 28.45 -21.86
C ASP A 130 -14.95 27.89 -21.30
N THR A 131 -14.95 26.62 -20.89
CA THR A 131 -16.16 25.93 -20.42
C THR A 131 -16.28 25.82 -18.90
N ALA A 132 -15.28 26.29 -18.14
CA ALA A 132 -15.22 26.20 -16.67
C ALA A 132 -15.66 24.82 -16.15
N GLY A 133 -15.19 23.75 -16.81
CA GLY A 133 -15.72 22.42 -16.62
C GLY A 133 -14.84 21.31 -17.19
N ILE A 134 -15.38 20.09 -17.07
CA ILE A 134 -14.75 18.85 -17.48
C ILE A 134 -14.73 18.75 -19.01
N THR A 135 -13.58 18.47 -19.62
CA THR A 135 -13.43 18.27 -21.07
C THR A 135 -12.74 16.96 -21.40
N LEU A 136 -12.49 16.70 -22.68
CA LEU A 136 -11.89 15.46 -23.17
C LEU A 136 -10.52 15.71 -23.81
N VAL A 137 -9.63 14.73 -23.61
CA VAL A 137 -8.35 14.62 -24.30
C VAL A 137 -8.11 13.16 -24.68
N ASN A 138 -7.63 12.93 -25.90
CA ASN A 138 -7.38 11.59 -26.41
C ASN A 138 -5.88 11.30 -26.36
N LEU A 139 -5.49 10.31 -25.55
CA LEU A 139 -4.11 9.85 -25.45
C LEU A 139 -3.88 8.71 -26.43
N VAL A 140 -2.72 8.67 -27.06
CA VAL A 140 -2.36 7.63 -28.03
C VAL A 140 -1.08 6.96 -27.57
N PRO A 141 -1.11 5.68 -27.16
CA PRO A 141 0.09 4.98 -26.73
C PRO A 141 1.14 4.93 -27.84
N SER A 142 2.42 4.83 -27.45
CA SER A 142 3.52 4.66 -28.40
C SER A 142 3.35 3.37 -29.22
N ARG A 143 4.08 3.27 -30.35
CA ARG A 143 4.11 2.07 -31.19
C ARG A 143 4.77 0.86 -30.51
N GLU A 144 5.39 1.05 -29.35
CA GLU A 144 6.06 -0.01 -28.59
C GLU A 144 5.21 -0.52 -27.42
N ALA A 145 4.09 0.15 -27.10
CA ALA A 145 3.19 -0.24 -26.03
C ALA A 145 2.50 -1.59 -26.32
N ILE A 146 2.24 -2.40 -25.28
CA ILE A 146 1.53 -3.68 -25.42
C ILE A 146 0.08 -3.49 -25.93
N ASP A 147 -0.53 -2.34 -25.63
CA ASP A 147 -1.87 -1.95 -26.07
C ASP A 147 -1.82 -0.59 -26.79
N HIS A 148 -1.91 -0.58 -28.12
CA HIS A 148 -1.85 0.64 -28.94
C HIS A 148 -3.18 1.41 -29.04
N ARG A 149 -4.23 1.00 -28.33
CA ARG A 149 -5.54 1.62 -28.49
C ARG A 149 -5.57 3.01 -27.86
N PRO A 150 -6.12 4.03 -28.55
CA PRO A 150 -6.33 5.34 -27.97
C PRO A 150 -7.15 5.26 -26.68
N LEU A 151 -6.80 6.13 -25.72
CA LEU A 151 -7.48 6.24 -24.45
C LEU A 151 -8.08 7.63 -24.32
N LEU A 152 -9.41 7.69 -24.32
CA LEU A 152 -10.13 8.93 -24.07
C LEU A 152 -10.14 9.22 -22.57
N MET A 153 -9.55 10.34 -22.22
CA MET A 153 -9.47 10.84 -20.86
C MET A 153 -10.43 12.01 -20.70
N VAL A 154 -11.07 12.05 -19.55
CA VAL A 154 -11.75 13.19 -19.02
C VAL A 154 -10.74 14.03 -18.24
N GLY A 155 -10.67 15.33 -18.55
CA GLY A 155 -9.74 16.25 -17.93
C GLY A 155 -10.42 17.46 -17.32
N GLN A 156 -9.92 17.88 -16.16
CA GLN A 156 -10.31 19.12 -15.50
C GLN A 156 -9.07 19.84 -14.95
N TYR A 157 -9.18 21.13 -14.69
CA TYR A 157 -8.11 21.91 -14.05
C TYR A 157 -8.39 22.07 -12.56
N ASP A 158 -7.41 21.69 -11.74
CA ASP A 158 -7.41 21.93 -10.31
C ASP A 158 -6.73 23.29 -10.04
N HIS A 159 -7.54 24.28 -9.66
CA HIS A 159 -7.06 25.63 -9.39
C HIS A 159 -6.22 25.74 -8.11
N SER A 160 -6.35 24.80 -7.17
CA SER A 160 -5.62 24.84 -5.90
C SER A 160 -4.15 24.43 -6.08
N GLN A 161 -3.89 23.50 -7.01
CA GLN A 161 -2.55 22.98 -7.30
C GLN A 161 -1.99 23.48 -8.65
N SER A 162 -2.78 24.22 -9.43
CA SER A 162 -2.42 24.67 -10.78
C SER A 162 -2.02 23.54 -11.74
N VAL A 163 -2.81 22.46 -11.74
CA VAL A 163 -2.55 21.24 -12.53
C VAL A 163 -3.80 20.76 -13.27
N TYR A 164 -3.61 19.94 -14.29
CA TYR A 164 -4.67 19.24 -15.00
C TYR A 164 -4.77 17.79 -14.53
N VAL A 165 -5.93 17.39 -14.01
CA VAL A 165 -6.21 16.01 -13.62
C VAL A 165 -6.92 15.31 -14.75
N LEU A 166 -6.36 14.20 -15.24
CA LEU A 166 -6.90 13.39 -16.33
C LEU A 166 -7.27 12.00 -15.83
N ILE A 167 -8.51 11.57 -16.06
CA ILE A 167 -9.03 10.26 -15.68
C ILE A 167 -9.67 9.58 -16.88
N ALA A 168 -9.35 8.32 -17.13
CA ALA A 168 -9.90 7.56 -18.24
C ALA A 168 -11.40 7.30 -18.08
N LEU A 169 -12.16 7.48 -19.16
CA LEU A 169 -13.53 6.97 -19.26
C LEU A 169 -13.47 5.46 -19.52
N GLN A 170 -13.43 4.66 -18.45
CA GLN A 170 -13.54 3.22 -18.61
C GLN A 170 -14.99 2.76 -18.75
N GLN A 171 -15.22 1.86 -19.71
CA GLN A 171 -16.34 0.93 -19.65
C GLN A 171 -15.92 -0.23 -18.74
N HIS A 172 -16.41 -0.23 -17.50
CA HIS A 172 -16.17 -1.34 -16.58
C HIS A 172 -17.11 -2.50 -16.94
N TRP A 173 -16.58 -3.67 -17.31
CA TRP A 173 -17.36 -4.90 -17.54
C TRP A 173 -17.19 -5.88 -16.38
N PRO A 174 -17.77 -5.60 -15.19
CA PRO A 174 -17.60 -6.46 -14.03
C PRO A 174 -18.34 -7.80 -14.21
N ALA A 175 -17.90 -8.82 -13.47
CA ALA A 175 -18.50 -10.17 -13.52
C ALA A 175 -20.01 -10.17 -13.16
N SER A 176 -20.47 -9.20 -12.36
CA SER A 176 -21.90 -9.01 -12.06
C SER A 176 -22.70 -8.62 -13.31
N ILE A 177 -22.16 -7.73 -14.15
CA ILE A 177 -22.75 -7.36 -15.45
C ILE A 177 -22.63 -8.50 -16.44
N GLU A 178 -21.48 -9.19 -16.47
CA GLU A 178 -21.31 -10.38 -17.29
C GLU A 178 -22.40 -11.42 -17.01
N ARG A 179 -22.67 -11.70 -15.72
CA ARG A 179 -23.73 -12.60 -15.28
C ARG A 179 -25.12 -12.07 -15.64
N ALA A 180 -25.41 -10.80 -15.34
CA ALA A 180 -26.71 -10.20 -15.62
C ALA A 180 -27.03 -10.21 -17.13
N VAL A 181 -26.08 -9.84 -17.98
CA VAL A 181 -26.22 -9.84 -19.44
C VAL A 181 -26.36 -11.27 -19.98
N ARG A 182 -25.60 -12.22 -19.41
CA ARG A 182 -25.71 -13.64 -19.76
C ARG A 182 -27.12 -14.18 -19.47
N ASP A 183 -27.63 -13.89 -18.28
CA ASP A 183 -28.92 -14.40 -17.81
C ASP A 183 -30.07 -13.70 -18.58
N LEU A 184 -29.97 -12.39 -18.81
CA LEU A 184 -30.99 -11.60 -19.53
C LEU A 184 -31.18 -12.03 -20.99
N PHE A 185 -30.08 -12.31 -21.70
CA PHE A 185 -30.11 -12.65 -23.12
C PHE A 185 -29.89 -14.15 -23.41
N GLY A 186 -29.78 -15.00 -22.38
CA GLY A 186 -29.52 -16.43 -22.54
C GLY A 186 -28.21 -16.74 -23.28
N LEU A 187 -27.17 -15.93 -23.04
CA LEU A 187 -25.86 -16.11 -23.68
C LEU A 187 -25.09 -17.25 -23.03
N SER A 188 -24.24 -17.91 -23.79
CA SER A 188 -23.21 -18.80 -23.25
C SER A 188 -22.01 -17.96 -22.79
N ALA A 189 -21.19 -18.49 -21.86
CA ALA A 189 -19.95 -17.81 -21.44
C ALA A 189 -19.09 -17.37 -22.64
N ARG A 190 -19.03 -18.22 -23.67
CA ARG A 190 -18.25 -17.91 -24.88
C ARG A 190 -18.83 -16.77 -25.71
N GLU A 191 -20.14 -16.59 -25.72
CA GLU A 191 -20.80 -15.47 -26.39
C GLU A 191 -20.66 -14.19 -25.57
N THR A 192 -20.76 -14.29 -24.24
CA THR A 192 -20.55 -13.15 -23.35
C THR A 192 -19.12 -12.59 -23.46
N ASP A 193 -18.10 -13.46 -23.58
CA ASP A 193 -16.72 -13.03 -23.88
C ASP A 193 -16.63 -12.21 -25.18
N VAL A 194 -17.35 -12.65 -26.22
CA VAL A 194 -17.37 -11.97 -27.51
C VAL A 194 -18.08 -10.63 -27.38
N LEU A 195 -19.18 -10.57 -26.63
CA LEU A 195 -19.90 -9.33 -26.35
C LEU A 195 -19.03 -8.31 -25.62
N ALA A 196 -18.31 -8.75 -24.60
CA ALA A 196 -17.37 -7.92 -23.85
C ALA A 196 -16.25 -7.39 -24.75
N GLY A 197 -15.73 -8.24 -25.65
CA GLY A 197 -14.75 -7.83 -26.66
C GLY A 197 -15.29 -6.77 -27.61
N LEU A 198 -16.51 -6.95 -28.12
CA LEU A 198 -17.17 -5.99 -29.00
C LEU A 198 -17.47 -4.66 -28.28
N ALA A 199 -17.93 -4.71 -27.02
CA ALA A 199 -18.16 -3.52 -26.19
C ALA A 199 -16.86 -2.75 -25.94
N ALA A 200 -15.74 -3.46 -25.76
CA ALA A 200 -14.40 -2.89 -25.66
C ALA A 200 -13.80 -2.40 -26.99
N GLY A 201 -14.60 -2.38 -28.06
CA GLY A 201 -14.20 -1.91 -29.40
C GLY A 201 -13.28 -2.87 -30.16
N LEU A 202 -13.15 -4.13 -29.75
CA LEU A 202 -12.32 -5.11 -30.45
C LEU A 202 -12.98 -5.59 -31.74
N THR A 203 -12.17 -5.80 -32.77
CA THR A 203 -12.65 -6.45 -34.01
C THR A 203 -12.81 -7.96 -33.80
N THR A 204 -13.49 -8.63 -34.74
CA THR A 204 -13.59 -10.10 -34.68
C THR A 204 -12.23 -10.80 -34.74
N ASP A 205 -11.24 -10.14 -35.35
CA ASP A 205 -9.91 -10.69 -35.54
C ASP A 205 -9.09 -10.57 -34.25
N ASP A 206 -9.19 -9.43 -33.57
CA ASP A 206 -8.60 -9.21 -32.23
C ASP A 206 -9.18 -10.19 -31.21
N ILE A 207 -10.51 -10.37 -31.22
CA ILE A 207 -11.19 -11.31 -30.32
C ILE A 207 -10.72 -12.75 -30.60
N ALA A 208 -10.49 -13.09 -31.86
CA ALA A 208 -9.96 -14.40 -32.24
C ALA A 208 -8.52 -14.62 -31.75
N GLN A 209 -7.63 -13.64 -31.95
CA GLN A 209 -6.27 -13.69 -31.45
C GLN A 209 -6.22 -13.82 -29.93
N ARG A 210 -6.95 -12.94 -29.21
CA ARG A 210 -7.00 -12.93 -27.74
C ARG A 210 -7.49 -14.25 -27.14
N ARG A 211 -8.38 -14.96 -27.85
CA ARG A 211 -8.95 -16.23 -27.40
C ARG A 211 -8.22 -17.46 -27.96
N ALA A 212 -7.15 -17.26 -28.74
CA ALA A 212 -6.46 -18.31 -29.49
C ALA A 212 -7.44 -19.18 -30.30
N ARG A 213 -8.38 -18.54 -31.03
CA ARG A 213 -9.40 -19.22 -31.86
C ARG A 213 -9.38 -18.72 -33.29
N LYS A 214 -9.97 -19.52 -34.19
CA LYS A 214 -10.16 -19.11 -35.58
C LYS A 214 -11.19 -17.98 -35.66
N VAL A 215 -10.92 -16.97 -36.48
CA VAL A 215 -11.83 -15.85 -36.79
C VAL A 215 -13.22 -16.35 -37.21
N THR A 216 -13.27 -17.44 -37.98
CA THR A 216 -14.54 -18.06 -38.42
C THR A 216 -15.43 -18.51 -37.26
N THR A 217 -14.83 -19.04 -36.19
CA THR A 217 -15.55 -19.44 -34.97
C THR A 217 -16.08 -18.22 -34.21
N VAL A 218 -15.29 -17.14 -34.13
CA VAL A 218 -15.75 -15.89 -33.52
C VAL A 218 -16.91 -15.30 -34.32
N ARG A 219 -16.82 -15.25 -35.66
CA ARG A 219 -17.92 -14.79 -36.52
C ARG A 219 -19.20 -15.61 -36.35
N GLN A 220 -19.10 -16.93 -36.17
CA GLN A 220 -20.25 -17.78 -35.85
C GLN A 220 -20.86 -17.43 -34.49
N GLN A 221 -20.03 -17.22 -33.46
CA GLN A 221 -20.48 -16.80 -32.13
C GLN A 221 -21.13 -15.42 -32.17
N VAL A 222 -20.60 -14.48 -32.94
CA VAL A 222 -21.24 -13.17 -33.16
C VAL A 222 -22.63 -13.33 -33.78
N LYS A 223 -22.79 -14.18 -34.80
CA LYS A 223 -24.10 -14.43 -35.41
C LYS A 223 -25.11 -15.01 -34.41
N SER A 224 -24.67 -15.95 -33.57
CA SER A 224 -25.50 -16.54 -32.51
C SER A 224 -25.89 -15.50 -31.45
N LEU A 225 -24.92 -14.71 -31.00
CA LEU A 225 -25.11 -13.61 -30.05
C LEU A 225 -26.11 -12.57 -30.56
N LEU A 226 -25.98 -12.12 -31.82
CA LEU A 226 -26.89 -11.13 -32.39
C LEU A 226 -28.33 -11.64 -32.41
N LYS A 227 -28.52 -12.92 -32.77
CA LYS A 227 -29.84 -13.55 -32.76
C LYS A 227 -30.44 -13.61 -31.35
N LYS A 228 -29.63 -13.94 -30.34
CA LYS A 228 -30.07 -14.03 -28.94
C LYS A 228 -30.39 -12.67 -28.31
N MET A 229 -29.60 -11.65 -28.64
CA MET A 229 -29.82 -10.29 -28.16
C MET A 229 -30.91 -9.54 -28.93
N GLY A 230 -31.41 -10.08 -30.05
CA GLY A 230 -32.31 -9.37 -30.96
C GLY A 230 -31.65 -8.14 -31.61
N ALA A 231 -30.32 -8.11 -31.70
CA ALA A 231 -29.58 -6.99 -32.25
C ALA A 231 -29.43 -7.14 -33.78
N ALA A 232 -29.74 -6.07 -34.51
CA ALA A 232 -29.65 -6.00 -35.96
C ALA A 232 -28.20 -5.93 -36.46
N SER A 233 -27.24 -5.54 -35.61
CA SER A 233 -25.83 -5.43 -35.98
C SER A 233 -24.89 -5.60 -34.80
N GLN A 234 -23.61 -5.88 -35.09
CA GLN A 234 -22.53 -5.94 -34.11
C GLN A 234 -22.39 -4.63 -33.34
N ILE A 235 -22.53 -3.50 -34.04
CA ILE A 235 -22.50 -2.15 -33.44
C ILE A 235 -23.64 -2.00 -32.44
N GLN A 236 -24.86 -2.41 -32.79
CA GLN A 236 -26.00 -2.30 -31.88
C GLN A 236 -25.81 -3.16 -30.62
N ALA A 237 -25.29 -4.38 -30.77
CA ALA A 237 -24.98 -5.25 -29.63
C ALA A 237 -23.87 -4.65 -28.74
N ALA A 238 -22.81 -4.12 -29.33
CA ALA A 238 -21.72 -3.45 -28.62
C ALA A 238 -22.22 -2.20 -27.88
N THR A 239 -23.08 -1.38 -28.50
CA THR A 239 -23.65 -0.18 -27.87
C THR A 239 -24.56 -0.53 -26.69
N LEU A 240 -25.42 -1.53 -26.81
CA LEU A 240 -26.28 -1.97 -25.71
C LEU A 240 -25.46 -2.51 -24.53
N ALA A 241 -24.44 -3.29 -24.84
CA ALA A 241 -23.48 -3.80 -23.87
C ALA A 241 -22.75 -2.63 -23.15
N ALA A 242 -22.16 -1.71 -23.91
CA ALA A 242 -21.47 -0.54 -23.38
C ALA A 242 -22.38 0.36 -22.53
N ALA A 243 -23.64 0.55 -22.94
CA ALA A 243 -24.63 1.33 -22.19
C ALA A 243 -25.00 0.66 -20.85
N ALA A 244 -25.19 -0.66 -20.83
CA ALA A 244 -25.47 -1.41 -19.60
C ALA A 244 -24.29 -1.36 -18.62
N SER A 245 -23.07 -1.49 -19.14
CA SER A 245 -21.82 -1.33 -18.38
C SER A 245 -21.70 0.08 -17.74
N ASN A 246 -22.01 1.14 -18.50
CA ASN A 246 -21.92 2.53 -18.03
C ASN A 246 -23.04 2.94 -17.06
N ALA A 247 -24.28 2.47 -17.27
CA ALA A 247 -25.42 2.83 -16.42
C ALA A 247 -25.25 2.30 -14.98
N VAL A 248 -24.68 1.10 -14.83
CA VAL A 248 -24.42 0.50 -13.51
C VAL A 248 -23.19 1.14 -12.86
N SER A 249 -22.17 1.48 -13.64
CA SER A 249 -21.00 2.22 -13.14
C SER A 249 -21.38 3.60 -12.56
N ARG A 250 -22.43 4.25 -13.08
CA ARG A 250 -22.94 5.53 -12.57
C ARG A 250 -23.96 5.41 -11.41
N SER A 251 -24.74 4.34 -11.35
CA SER A 251 -25.81 4.19 -10.36
C SER A 251 -25.33 3.64 -9.01
N PHE A 252 -24.11 3.11 -8.95
CA PHE A 252 -23.46 2.59 -7.72
C PHE A 252 -22.12 3.30 -7.43
N GLY A 253 -21.99 4.55 -7.90
CA GLY A 253 -20.82 5.38 -7.64
C GLY A 253 -20.63 5.64 -6.14
N ASP A 254 -19.38 5.48 -5.71
CA ASP A 254 -18.78 5.69 -4.37
C ASP A 254 -18.91 4.60 -3.29
N GLU A 255 -19.87 3.68 -3.29
CA GLU A 255 -20.02 2.71 -2.18
C GLU A 255 -19.69 1.24 -2.46
N LEU A 256 -19.48 0.84 -3.71
CA LEU A 256 -19.10 -0.53 -4.02
C LEU A 256 -17.69 -0.59 -4.58
N THR A 257 -16.76 -1.00 -3.71
CA THR A 257 -15.50 -1.63 -4.10
C THR A 257 -15.83 -2.88 -4.91
N LEU A 258 -16.14 -2.70 -6.19
CA LEU A 258 -16.32 -3.80 -7.14
C LEU A 258 -14.94 -4.42 -7.33
N THR A 259 -14.79 -5.61 -6.77
CA THR A 259 -13.65 -6.50 -6.96
C THR A 259 -13.21 -6.52 -8.41
N LEU A 260 -11.94 -6.15 -8.62
CA LEU A 260 -11.25 -6.36 -9.89
C LEU A 260 -11.33 -7.86 -10.24
N PRO A 261 -11.70 -8.24 -11.48
CA PRO A 261 -11.87 -9.64 -11.90
C PRO A 261 -10.60 -10.51 -11.89
N ASN A 262 -9.49 -10.02 -11.32
CA ASN A 262 -8.22 -10.73 -11.23
C ASN A 262 -7.75 -11.03 -9.80
N GLN A 263 -8.53 -10.70 -8.77
CA GLN A 263 -8.27 -11.22 -7.43
C GLN A 263 -9.07 -12.52 -7.28
N ARG A 264 -8.42 -13.69 -7.20
CA ARG A 264 -9.16 -14.95 -7.03
C ARG A 264 -9.92 -14.97 -5.70
N GLU A 265 -9.49 -14.16 -4.74
CA GLU A 265 -10.12 -14.02 -3.44
C GLU A 265 -10.43 -12.54 -3.11
N PRO A 266 -11.73 -12.16 -3.04
CA PRO A 266 -12.18 -10.80 -2.78
C PRO A 266 -11.88 -10.35 -1.34
N TRP A 267 -11.83 -9.04 -1.15
CA TRP A 267 -11.90 -8.40 0.17
C TRP A 267 -12.91 -7.25 0.14
N PHE A 268 -13.38 -6.87 1.31
CA PHE A 268 -14.15 -5.65 1.52
C PHE A 268 -13.25 -4.61 2.15
N LYS A 269 -13.47 -3.35 1.81
CA LYS A 269 -12.83 -2.22 2.46
C LYS A 269 -13.91 -1.19 2.76
N GLY A 270 -13.74 -0.47 3.85
CA GLY A 270 -14.61 0.65 4.20
C GLY A 270 -13.89 1.60 5.14
N GLU A 271 -14.65 2.57 5.62
CA GLU A 271 -14.20 3.58 6.57
C GLU A 271 -15.22 3.71 7.69
N VAL A 272 -14.76 4.12 8.87
CA VAL A 272 -15.58 4.54 10.00
C VAL A 272 -15.08 5.91 10.43
N GLU A 273 -15.98 6.78 10.84
CA GLU A 273 -15.61 8.06 11.44
C GLU A 273 -15.58 7.92 12.97
N ARG A 274 -14.51 8.41 13.60
CA ARG A 274 -14.42 8.58 15.06
C ARG A 274 -13.74 9.91 15.36
N ASP A 275 -14.39 10.76 16.15
CA ASP A 275 -13.86 12.07 16.58
C ASP A 275 -13.40 12.96 15.41
N GLY A 276 -14.09 12.89 14.26
CA GLY A 276 -13.72 13.63 13.06
C GLY A 276 -12.51 13.08 12.31
N ARG A 277 -11.97 11.92 12.71
CA ARG A 277 -10.95 11.16 11.97
C ARG A 277 -11.59 9.99 11.23
N ARG A 278 -11.08 9.73 10.03
CA ARG A 278 -11.41 8.54 9.24
C ARG A 278 -10.55 7.37 9.68
N ILE A 279 -11.17 6.20 9.74
CA ILE A 279 -10.52 4.94 10.10
C ILE A 279 -10.83 3.92 9.01
N GLY A 280 -9.81 3.58 8.23
CA GLY A 280 -9.90 2.55 7.21
C GLY A 280 -9.93 1.15 7.83
N TRP A 281 -10.67 0.25 7.20
CA TRP A 281 -10.64 -1.17 7.53
C TRP A 281 -10.77 -2.03 6.27
N ARG A 282 -10.33 -3.28 6.40
CA ARG A 282 -10.47 -4.34 5.40
C ARG A 282 -11.05 -5.60 6.03
N ARG A 283 -11.84 -6.36 5.29
CA ARG A 283 -12.39 -7.65 5.73
C ARG A 283 -12.26 -8.70 4.63
N PHE A 284 -11.77 -9.88 4.97
CA PHE A 284 -11.53 -10.96 4.01
C PHE A 284 -11.63 -12.34 4.66
N GLY A 285 -11.52 -13.39 3.83
CA GLY A 285 -11.70 -14.77 4.25
C GLY A 285 -13.15 -15.23 4.12
N ARG A 286 -13.60 -16.13 5.00
CA ARG A 286 -14.95 -16.69 5.00
C ARG A 286 -15.87 -15.90 5.93
N GLN A 287 -16.77 -15.11 5.37
CA GLN A 287 -17.78 -14.38 6.14
C GLN A 287 -18.59 -15.34 7.03
N GLY A 288 -18.71 -15.01 8.32
CA GLY A 288 -19.36 -15.87 9.33
C GLY A 288 -18.49 -17.04 9.82
N GLY A 289 -17.21 -17.10 9.42
CA GLY A 289 -16.19 -17.99 9.97
C GLY A 289 -15.75 -17.59 11.38
N VAL A 290 -14.62 -18.13 11.84
CA VAL A 290 -14.03 -17.74 13.13
C VAL A 290 -13.56 -16.29 13.04
N PRO A 291 -14.08 -15.37 13.88
CA PRO A 291 -13.75 -13.95 13.79
C PRO A 291 -12.31 -13.69 14.26
N VAL A 292 -11.52 -13.08 13.39
CA VAL A 292 -10.11 -12.73 13.63
C VAL A 292 -9.93 -11.23 13.51
N LEU A 293 -9.32 -10.62 14.52
CA LEU A 293 -8.78 -9.26 14.42
C LEU A 293 -7.34 -9.35 13.89
N PHE A 294 -7.08 -8.68 12.77
CA PHE A 294 -5.73 -8.56 12.20
C PHE A 294 -5.18 -7.15 12.44
N ILE A 295 -4.05 -7.09 13.15
CA ILE A 295 -3.31 -5.86 13.43
C ILE A 295 -2.00 -5.91 12.68
N HIS A 296 -1.91 -5.18 11.57
CA HIS A 296 -0.75 -5.21 10.70
C HIS A 296 0.47 -4.50 11.30
N GLY A 297 1.66 -4.81 10.81
CA GLY A 297 2.89 -4.05 11.03
C GLY A 297 3.14 -3.05 9.90
N PRO A 298 4.31 -2.40 9.84
CA PRO A 298 4.65 -1.49 8.76
C PRO A 298 4.82 -2.20 7.41
N SER A 299 5.22 -3.48 7.39
CA SER A 299 5.90 -4.05 6.22
C SER A 299 5.02 -4.73 5.18
N PHE A 300 3.90 -5.33 5.59
CA PHE A 300 3.16 -6.29 4.75
C PHE A 300 1.70 -5.92 4.50
N GLY A 301 1.33 -4.68 4.85
CA GLY A 301 -0.03 -4.18 4.69
C GLY A 301 -1.05 -4.91 5.57
N ALA A 302 -2.32 -4.66 5.30
CA ALA A 302 -3.48 -5.18 6.00
C ALA A 302 -4.28 -6.21 5.15
N GLY A 303 -3.56 -7.07 4.41
CA GLY A 303 -4.12 -8.17 3.62
C GLY A 303 -3.97 -8.03 2.10
N GLU A 304 -3.04 -7.19 1.64
CA GLU A 304 -2.75 -6.88 0.23
C GLU A 304 -2.37 -8.13 -0.56
N PHE A 305 -1.73 -9.10 0.08
CA PHE A 305 -1.28 -10.34 -0.54
C PHE A 305 -2.44 -11.32 -0.70
N GLU A 306 -2.58 -11.90 -1.89
CA GLU A 306 -3.67 -12.83 -2.21
C GLU A 306 -3.65 -14.09 -1.33
N HIS A 307 -2.47 -14.54 -0.94
CA HIS A 307 -2.30 -15.70 -0.06
C HIS A 307 -2.94 -15.49 1.31
N ASP A 308 -2.95 -14.27 1.85
CA ASP A 308 -3.66 -13.96 3.10
C ASP A 308 -5.13 -14.28 3.00
N ARG A 309 -5.76 -13.79 1.92
CA ARG A 309 -7.19 -13.93 1.67
C ARG A 309 -7.57 -15.38 1.36
N LEU A 310 -6.72 -16.06 0.59
CA LEU A 310 -6.88 -17.48 0.27
C LEU A 310 -6.87 -18.35 1.51
N TRP A 311 -5.81 -18.27 2.33
CA TRP A 311 -5.67 -19.15 3.47
C TRP A 311 -6.67 -18.81 4.59
N ALA A 312 -6.98 -17.53 4.79
CA ALA A 312 -8.08 -17.15 5.68
C ALA A 312 -9.40 -17.83 5.30
N LYS A 313 -9.74 -17.86 4.01
CA LYS A 313 -10.95 -18.52 3.52
C LYS A 313 -10.89 -20.04 3.66
N GLU A 314 -9.79 -20.68 3.24
CA GLU A 314 -9.61 -22.14 3.31
C GLU A 314 -9.70 -22.65 4.75
N TYR A 315 -9.12 -21.93 5.70
CA TYR A 315 -9.20 -22.26 7.12
C TYR A 315 -10.47 -21.75 7.83
N GLY A 316 -11.42 -21.16 7.08
CA GLY A 316 -12.73 -20.75 7.61
C GLY A 316 -12.68 -19.59 8.60
N LEU A 317 -11.76 -18.65 8.40
CA LEU A 317 -11.53 -17.47 9.22
C LEU A 317 -12.22 -16.24 8.59
N ASP A 318 -12.85 -15.40 9.42
CA ASP A 318 -13.43 -14.12 9.06
C ASP A 318 -12.53 -13.01 9.60
N VAL A 319 -11.62 -12.52 8.75
CA VAL A 319 -10.53 -11.63 9.16
C VAL A 319 -10.93 -10.19 8.94
N LEU A 320 -10.88 -9.38 9.99
CA LEU A 320 -11.03 -7.94 9.94
C LEU A 320 -9.71 -7.27 10.30
N ALA A 321 -9.12 -6.59 9.32
CA ALA A 321 -7.90 -5.82 9.48
C ALA A 321 -8.23 -4.34 9.63
N VAL A 322 -7.72 -3.71 10.69
CA VAL A 322 -7.87 -2.27 10.92
C VAL A 322 -6.64 -1.57 10.36
N GLU A 323 -6.83 -0.56 9.50
CA GLU A 323 -5.73 0.30 9.08
C GLU A 323 -5.33 1.17 10.26
N ARG A 324 -4.08 1.06 10.70
CA ARG A 324 -3.61 1.77 11.89
C ARG A 324 -3.42 3.27 11.60
N PRO A 325 -3.45 4.16 12.61
CA PRO A 325 -3.29 5.60 12.43
C PRO A 325 -2.05 5.98 11.62
N GLY A 326 -2.25 6.82 10.61
CA GLY A 326 -1.17 7.23 9.71
C GLY A 326 -0.84 6.21 8.61
N TYR A 327 -1.50 5.05 8.58
CA TYR A 327 -1.44 4.07 7.51
C TYR A 327 -2.70 4.09 6.66
N GLY A 328 -2.52 3.89 5.35
CA GLY A 328 -3.63 3.85 4.40
C GLY A 328 -4.50 5.11 4.51
N ARG A 329 -5.80 4.88 4.70
CA ARG A 329 -6.89 5.85 4.79
C ARG A 329 -7.17 6.29 6.22
N THR A 330 -6.53 5.67 7.23
CA THR A 330 -6.73 6.07 8.62
C THR A 330 -5.93 7.32 8.93
N ASP A 331 -6.64 8.39 9.29
CA ASP A 331 -6.01 9.66 9.63
C ASP A 331 -5.11 9.49 10.88
N ARG A 332 -4.00 10.22 10.91
CA ARG A 332 -3.05 10.24 12.05
C ARG A 332 -3.71 10.69 13.37
N PRO A 333 -3.15 10.32 14.54
CA PRO A 333 -3.60 10.82 15.84
C PRO A 333 -3.50 12.35 15.94
N TYR A 334 -4.33 12.98 16.77
CA TYR A 334 -4.14 14.40 17.08
C TYR A 334 -2.88 14.60 17.91
N LYS A 335 -2.30 15.81 17.86
CA LYS A 335 -0.97 16.13 18.40
C LYS A 335 -0.79 15.78 19.89
N HIS A 336 -1.87 15.76 20.67
CA HIS A 336 -1.84 15.53 22.11
C HIS A 336 -2.48 14.20 22.52
N ASP A 337 -2.91 13.38 21.56
CA ASP A 337 -3.45 12.05 21.84
C ASP A 337 -2.31 11.11 22.21
N ASP A 338 -2.59 10.16 23.11
CA ASP A 338 -1.73 8.99 23.25
C ASP A 338 -1.88 8.10 22.00
N PRO A 339 -0.81 7.88 21.21
CA PRO A 339 -0.89 7.12 19.98
C PRO A 339 -1.34 5.67 20.17
N LEU A 340 -1.08 5.08 21.35
CA LEU A 340 -1.49 3.71 21.61
C LEU A 340 -2.98 3.63 21.96
N HIS A 341 -3.45 4.46 22.90
CA HIS A 341 -4.88 4.55 23.20
C HIS A 341 -5.73 4.91 21.98
N CYS A 342 -5.22 5.82 21.13
CA CYS A 342 -5.84 6.13 19.84
C CYS A 342 -6.08 4.86 19.01
N GLN A 343 -5.06 4.00 18.89
CA GLN A 343 -5.12 2.76 18.14
C GLN A 343 -6.12 1.76 18.73
N THR A 344 -6.11 1.55 20.04
CA THR A 344 -7.03 0.61 20.70
C THR A 344 -8.48 1.07 20.58
N ALA A 345 -8.74 2.38 20.68
CA ALA A 345 -10.04 2.96 20.43
C ALA A 345 -10.46 2.87 18.94
N ASP A 346 -9.51 2.94 17.99
CA ASP A 346 -9.81 2.88 16.54
C ASP A 346 -10.29 1.47 16.20
N ILE A 347 -9.59 0.47 16.73
CA ILE A 347 -9.95 -0.94 16.65
C ILE A 347 -11.36 -1.16 17.21
N GLN A 348 -11.65 -0.62 18.38
CA GLN A 348 -12.96 -0.81 19.01
C GLN A 348 -14.10 -0.19 18.19
N ALA A 349 -13.91 1.01 17.63
CA ALA A 349 -14.89 1.66 16.77
C ALA A 349 -15.18 0.84 15.51
N VAL A 350 -14.14 0.32 14.85
CA VAL A 350 -14.28 -0.53 13.66
C VAL A 350 -14.97 -1.86 13.99
N LEU A 351 -14.60 -2.52 15.09
CA LEU A 351 -15.26 -3.76 15.52
C LEU A 351 -16.75 -3.57 15.79
N ALA A 352 -17.11 -2.48 16.47
CA ALA A 352 -18.51 -2.12 16.72
C ALA A 352 -19.28 -1.88 15.41
N ALA A 353 -18.71 -1.11 14.48
CA ALA A 353 -19.33 -0.82 13.19
C ALA A 353 -19.50 -2.07 12.30
N GLN A 354 -18.54 -3.00 12.35
CA GLN A 354 -18.57 -4.23 11.55
C GLN A 354 -19.31 -5.40 12.23
N GLY A 355 -19.77 -5.19 13.47
CA GLY A 355 -20.45 -6.21 14.26
C GLY A 355 -19.61 -7.47 14.50
N LEU A 356 -18.28 -7.34 14.51
CA LEU A 356 -17.37 -8.46 14.70
C LEU A 356 -16.90 -8.52 16.16
N GLN A 357 -16.91 -9.73 16.72
CA GLN A 357 -16.43 -10.00 18.08
C GLN A 357 -15.25 -10.97 17.98
N PRO A 358 -14.00 -10.48 18.03
CA PRO A 358 -12.82 -11.29 17.73
C PRO A 358 -12.67 -12.44 18.73
N LYS A 359 -12.35 -13.62 18.21
CA LYS A 359 -11.93 -14.79 18.99
C LYS A 359 -10.44 -15.04 18.91
N ARG A 360 -9.81 -14.59 17.84
CA ARG A 360 -8.37 -14.69 17.59
C ARG A 360 -7.84 -13.31 17.26
N VAL A 361 -6.63 -13.03 17.68
CA VAL A 361 -5.86 -11.85 17.25
C VAL A 361 -4.64 -12.36 16.51
N VAL A 362 -4.40 -11.84 15.30
CA VAL A 362 -3.11 -11.96 14.61
C VAL A 362 -2.48 -10.59 14.51
N ALA A 363 -1.21 -10.50 14.90
CA ALA A 363 -0.50 -9.26 14.98
C ALA A 363 0.88 -9.40 14.32
N HIS A 364 1.18 -8.53 13.36
CA HIS A 364 2.48 -8.53 12.68
C HIS A 364 3.38 -7.47 13.32
N GLU A 365 4.65 -7.81 13.55
CA GLU A 365 5.69 -6.88 13.98
C GLU A 365 5.25 -6.07 15.23
N VAL A 366 5.30 -4.74 15.15
CA VAL A 366 4.84 -3.78 16.18
C VAL A 366 3.35 -3.88 16.50
N GLY A 367 2.53 -4.44 15.59
CA GLY A 367 1.10 -4.66 15.82
C GLY A 367 0.81 -5.51 17.05
N LEU A 368 1.77 -6.33 17.52
CA LEU A 368 1.60 -7.11 18.75
C LEU A 368 1.42 -6.22 19.97
N ILE A 369 2.14 -5.10 20.06
CA ILE A 369 2.03 -4.16 21.17
C ILE A 369 0.60 -3.62 21.25
N VAL A 370 0.07 -3.20 20.09
CA VAL A 370 -1.29 -2.68 19.96
C VAL A 370 -2.34 -3.73 20.30
N GLY A 371 -2.15 -4.97 19.84
CA GLY A 371 -3.07 -6.07 20.13
C GLY A 371 -3.11 -6.45 21.60
N LEU A 372 -1.96 -6.46 22.27
CA LEU A 372 -1.90 -6.73 23.71
C LEU A 372 -2.51 -5.59 24.53
N ALA A 373 -2.25 -4.33 24.16
CA ALA A 373 -2.86 -3.18 24.80
C ALA A 373 -4.39 -3.17 24.63
N TRP A 374 -4.88 -3.43 23.41
CA TRP A 374 -6.31 -3.54 23.14
C TRP A 374 -6.98 -4.64 23.98
N LEU A 375 -6.34 -5.80 24.17
CA LEU A 375 -6.88 -6.88 25.01
C LEU A 375 -6.98 -6.51 26.49
N GLN A 376 -6.09 -5.65 26.98
CA GLN A 376 -6.10 -5.18 28.35
C GLN A 376 -7.22 -4.14 28.58
N GLU A 377 -7.41 -3.23 27.63
CA GLU A 377 -8.49 -2.24 27.70
C GLU A 377 -9.88 -2.84 27.44
N TYR A 378 -9.95 -3.80 26.52
CA TYR A 378 -11.19 -4.44 26.08
C TYR A 378 -11.10 -5.95 26.27
N PRO A 379 -11.38 -6.46 27.49
CA PRO A 379 -11.37 -7.89 27.77
C PRO A 379 -12.51 -8.60 27.02
N ASN A 380 -12.22 -8.95 25.77
CA ASN A 380 -13.12 -9.65 24.86
C ASN A 380 -12.98 -11.17 25.03
N ARG A 381 -13.88 -11.93 24.40
CA ARG A 381 -13.80 -13.41 24.33
C ARG A 381 -12.71 -13.88 23.36
N VAL A 382 -11.56 -13.20 23.36
CA VAL A 382 -10.38 -13.66 22.67
C VAL A 382 -9.84 -14.89 23.39
N GLU A 383 -9.46 -15.86 22.60
CA GLU A 383 -9.03 -17.18 23.07
C GLU A 383 -7.52 -17.36 22.82
N GLN A 384 -6.90 -16.60 21.89
CA GLN A 384 -5.46 -16.66 21.58
C GLN A 384 -4.96 -15.38 20.85
N VAL A 385 -3.68 -15.04 21.07
CA VAL A 385 -2.91 -14.07 20.28
C VAL A 385 -1.81 -14.79 19.50
N LEU A 386 -1.71 -14.52 18.20
CA LEU A 386 -0.63 -14.94 17.32
C LEU A 386 0.21 -13.73 16.91
N GLY A 387 1.47 -13.66 17.36
CA GLY A 387 2.45 -12.69 16.88
C GLY A 387 3.26 -13.27 15.72
N VAL A 388 3.52 -12.45 14.69
CA VAL A 388 4.31 -12.82 13.51
C VAL A 388 5.47 -11.83 13.36
N SER A 389 6.70 -12.33 13.40
CA SER A 389 7.93 -11.53 13.31
C SER A 389 7.99 -10.37 14.32
N CYS A 390 7.53 -10.60 15.56
CA CYS A 390 7.44 -9.57 16.58
C CYS A 390 8.75 -9.40 17.37
N ALA A 391 9.12 -8.15 17.65
CA ALA A 391 10.24 -7.82 18.51
C ALA A 391 9.81 -7.75 20.00
N PRO A 392 10.66 -8.15 20.96
CA PRO A 392 10.40 -7.98 22.39
C PRO A 392 10.54 -6.51 22.82
N PRO A 393 10.14 -6.16 24.06
CA PRO A 393 10.44 -4.84 24.62
C PRO A 393 11.95 -4.65 24.71
N PHE A 394 12.48 -3.62 24.04
CA PHE A 394 13.90 -3.30 24.06
C PHE A 394 14.25 -2.51 25.33
N ALA A 395 14.50 -3.17 26.45
CA ALA A 395 14.84 -2.49 27.70
C ALA A 395 16.20 -1.76 27.63
N GLU A 396 17.17 -2.32 26.91
CA GLU A 396 18.58 -1.86 26.92
C GLU A 396 19.07 -1.40 25.55
N ILE A 397 19.98 -0.42 25.53
CA ILE A 397 20.58 0.11 24.28
C ILE A 397 21.42 -0.97 23.59
N SER A 398 22.08 -1.86 24.34
CA SER A 398 22.89 -2.95 23.78
C SER A 398 22.09 -3.92 22.90
N GLN A 399 20.77 -3.99 23.10
CA GLN A 399 19.88 -4.79 22.26
C GLN A 399 19.73 -4.15 20.86
N LEU A 400 19.77 -2.81 20.79
CA LEU A 400 19.68 -2.03 19.56
C LEU A 400 21.00 -2.02 18.77
N GLU A 401 22.14 -2.16 19.44
CA GLU A 401 23.47 -2.20 18.80
C GLU A 401 23.68 -3.42 17.90
N GLN A 402 22.93 -4.50 18.11
CA GLN A 402 23.00 -5.71 17.28
C GLN A 402 21.99 -5.71 16.12
N MET A 403 21.09 -4.72 16.06
CA MET A 403 20.20 -4.56 14.91
C MET A 403 20.98 -3.98 13.73
N PRO A 404 20.59 -4.29 12.47
CA PRO A 404 21.14 -3.64 11.30
C PRO A 404 21.06 -2.11 11.44
N ALA A 405 22.16 -1.41 11.16
CA ALA A 405 22.28 0.03 11.42
C ALA A 405 21.15 0.85 10.78
N GLN A 406 20.72 0.46 9.58
CA GLN A 406 19.65 1.09 8.83
C GLN A 406 18.29 1.03 9.55
N GLN A 407 18.05 0.00 10.36
CA GLN A 407 16.79 -0.20 11.10
C GLN A 407 16.91 0.33 12.53
N GLY A 408 18.04 0.06 13.20
CA GLY A 408 18.31 0.50 14.57
C GLY A 408 18.33 2.02 14.72
N ILE A 409 18.76 2.76 13.69
CA ILE A 409 18.84 4.23 13.71
C ILE A 409 17.49 4.88 14.01
N PHE A 410 16.37 4.32 13.52
CA PHE A 410 15.04 4.89 13.73
C PHE A 410 14.61 4.79 15.19
N ILE A 411 14.83 3.64 15.83
CA ILE A 411 14.51 3.43 17.25
C ILE A 411 15.43 4.28 18.13
N LEU A 412 16.73 4.33 17.82
CA LEU A 412 17.69 5.19 18.53
C LEU A 412 17.32 6.66 18.42
N ALA A 413 16.96 7.13 17.22
CA ALA A 413 16.50 8.50 17.00
C ALA A 413 15.19 8.75 17.75
N ALA A 414 14.22 7.84 17.72
CA ALA A 414 12.95 8.01 18.43
C ALA A 414 13.15 8.15 19.94
N ARG A 415 14.12 7.42 20.52
CA ARG A 415 14.46 7.52 21.96
C ARG A 415 15.17 8.81 22.35
N HIS A 416 16.06 9.31 21.50
CA HIS A 416 17.00 10.36 21.89
C HIS A 416 16.76 11.71 21.22
N ALA A 417 16.15 11.72 20.04
CA ALA A 417 15.85 12.91 19.25
C ALA A 417 14.63 12.64 18.32
N PRO A 418 13.38 12.69 18.83
CA PRO A 418 12.19 12.38 18.03
C PRO A 418 12.07 13.20 16.73
N TRP A 419 12.52 14.46 16.75
CA TRP A 419 12.57 15.31 15.56
C TRP A 419 13.52 14.75 14.48
N MET A 420 14.61 14.09 14.88
CA MET A 420 15.55 13.42 13.97
C MET A 420 14.93 12.15 13.40
N ALA A 421 14.18 11.39 14.21
CA ALA A 421 13.45 10.22 13.72
C ALA A 421 12.50 10.62 12.59
N LYS A 422 11.78 11.73 12.77
CA LYS A 422 10.93 12.33 11.74
C LYS A 422 11.72 12.69 10.48
N LEU A 423 12.90 13.30 10.61
CA LEU A 423 13.77 13.60 9.46
C LEU A 423 14.22 12.35 8.71
N LEU A 424 14.74 11.34 9.42
CA LEU A 424 15.15 10.07 8.82
C LEU A 424 13.98 9.40 8.09
N LEU A 425 12.79 9.48 8.66
CA LEU A 425 11.59 8.89 8.09
C LEU A 425 11.14 9.63 6.81
N ARG A 426 11.24 10.97 6.78
CA ARG A 426 11.01 11.74 5.54
C ARG A 426 12.01 11.38 4.45
N LEU A 427 13.29 11.20 4.80
CA LEU A 427 14.31 10.75 3.85
C LEU A 427 14.05 9.33 3.35
N LEU A 428 13.61 8.43 4.22
CA LEU A 428 13.17 7.09 3.83
C LEU A 428 12.02 7.19 2.83
N VAL A 429 10.97 7.97 3.13
CA VAL A 429 9.83 8.16 2.21
C VAL A 429 10.25 8.74 0.86
N VAL A 430 11.18 9.70 0.85
CA VAL A 430 11.77 10.21 -0.40
C VAL A 430 12.46 9.08 -1.16
N ARG A 431 13.30 8.27 -0.52
CA ARG A 431 13.98 7.12 -1.14
C ARG A 431 12.98 6.11 -1.72
N LEU A 432 11.94 5.76 -0.95
CA LEU A 432 10.87 4.85 -1.38
C LEU A 432 10.16 5.38 -2.62
N ARG A 433 9.82 6.68 -2.65
CA ARG A 433 9.18 7.32 -3.81
C ARG A 433 10.03 7.29 -5.05
N GLN A 434 11.32 7.52 -4.90
CA GLN A 434 12.22 7.49 -6.05
C GLN A 434 12.43 6.06 -6.59
N LEU A 435 12.32 5.03 -5.75
CA LEU A 435 12.35 3.62 -6.17
C LEU A 435 11.04 3.18 -6.82
N GLY A 436 9.92 3.81 -6.43
CA GLY A 436 8.59 3.54 -6.94
C GLY A 436 7.97 2.26 -6.35
N SER A 437 6.70 2.03 -6.70
CA SER A 437 5.87 0.98 -6.10
C SER A 437 6.36 -0.46 -6.35
N GLU A 438 7.25 -0.67 -7.31
CA GLU A 438 7.76 -1.99 -7.71
C GLU A 438 9.06 -2.39 -7.01
N ARG A 439 9.80 -1.42 -6.47
CA ARG A 439 11.18 -1.62 -5.98
C ARG A 439 11.43 -1.01 -4.61
N TRP A 440 10.43 -0.39 -3.99
CA TRP A 440 10.54 0.29 -2.70
C TRP A 440 11.19 -0.56 -1.60
N TYR A 441 10.96 -1.88 -1.59
CA TYR A 441 11.54 -2.82 -0.63
C TYR A 441 13.08 -2.89 -0.69
N GLN A 442 13.71 -2.46 -1.79
CA GLN A 442 15.17 -2.33 -1.89
C GLN A 442 15.74 -1.26 -0.95
N ALA A 443 14.92 -0.34 -0.44
CA ALA A 443 15.31 0.60 0.61
C ALA A 443 15.14 0.03 2.04
N VAL A 444 14.43 -1.09 2.19
CA VAL A 444 14.07 -1.68 3.49
C VAL A 444 14.88 -2.93 3.79
N PHE A 445 15.12 -3.76 2.77
CA PHE A 445 15.89 -4.99 2.88
C PHE A 445 17.27 -4.84 2.25
N GLU A 446 18.27 -5.42 2.92
CA GLU A 446 19.65 -5.43 2.45
C GLU A 446 19.79 -6.22 1.15
N GLU A 447 20.70 -5.77 0.28
CA GLU A 447 21.01 -6.44 -0.98
C GLU A 447 21.55 -7.86 -0.71
N GLY A 448 21.01 -8.85 -1.42
CA GLY A 448 21.38 -10.26 -1.24
C GLY A 448 20.74 -10.98 -0.04
N SER A 449 19.88 -10.31 0.73
CA SER A 449 19.12 -10.96 1.83
C SER A 449 18.02 -11.90 1.32
N GLU A 450 17.65 -12.88 2.15
CA GLU A 450 16.50 -13.76 1.87
C GLU A 450 15.20 -12.96 1.80
N ASP A 451 15.04 -11.95 2.65
CA ASP A 451 13.87 -11.07 2.67
C ASP A 451 13.69 -10.30 1.35
N LEU A 452 14.79 -9.77 0.80
CA LEU A 452 14.76 -9.14 -0.53
C LEU A 452 14.39 -10.15 -1.62
N SER A 453 14.93 -11.37 -1.54
CA SER A 453 14.64 -12.45 -2.50
C SER A 453 13.17 -12.87 -2.48
N VAL A 454 12.55 -12.93 -1.29
CA VAL A 454 11.11 -13.18 -1.14
C VAL A 454 10.31 -12.03 -1.76
N ALA A 455 10.62 -10.78 -1.43
CA ALA A 455 9.89 -9.61 -1.95
C ALA A 455 9.94 -9.48 -3.48
N GLN A 456 10.98 -10.01 -4.14
CA GLN A 456 11.14 -10.00 -5.59
C GLN A 456 10.37 -11.10 -6.33
N LYS A 457 9.75 -12.06 -5.62
CA LYS A 457 8.97 -13.14 -6.24
C LYS A 457 7.82 -12.58 -7.07
N SER A 458 7.73 -13.01 -8.32
CA SER A 458 6.76 -12.51 -9.31
C SER A 458 5.30 -12.63 -8.86
N GLU A 459 4.99 -13.69 -8.12
CA GLU A 459 3.68 -14.00 -7.55
C GLU A 459 3.26 -13.06 -6.41
N LEU A 460 4.22 -12.37 -5.79
CA LEU A 460 3.97 -11.39 -4.72
C LEU A 460 3.89 -9.96 -5.24
N ARG A 461 4.26 -9.71 -6.50
CA ARG A 461 4.36 -8.37 -7.11
C ARG A 461 3.13 -7.50 -6.87
N THR A 462 1.93 -8.04 -7.07
CA THR A 462 0.69 -7.27 -6.87
C THR A 462 0.52 -6.82 -5.42
N GLY A 463 0.82 -7.70 -4.45
CA GLY A 463 0.77 -7.35 -3.03
C GLY A 463 1.84 -6.33 -2.65
N VAL A 464 3.05 -6.46 -3.20
CA VAL A 464 4.15 -5.51 -2.99
C VAL A 464 3.79 -4.11 -3.48
N VAL A 465 3.23 -4.00 -4.70
CA VAL A 465 2.78 -2.72 -5.26
C VAL A 465 1.61 -2.14 -4.45
N ALA A 466 0.69 -2.99 -3.99
CA ALA A 466 -0.45 -2.56 -3.19
C ALA A 466 -0.08 -2.16 -1.75
N THR A 467 1.04 -2.66 -1.23
CA THR A 467 1.55 -2.34 0.12
C THR A 467 2.33 -1.03 0.14
N TYR A 468 2.94 -0.64 -1.00
CA TYR A 468 3.72 0.60 -1.11
C TYR A 468 3.07 1.85 -0.49
N PRO A 469 1.76 2.13 -0.70
CA PRO A 469 1.11 3.28 -0.09
C PRO A 469 1.10 3.28 1.44
N PHE A 470 1.18 2.12 2.11
CA PHE A 470 1.26 2.07 3.58
C PHE A 470 2.53 2.74 4.11
N TYR A 471 3.62 2.69 3.35
CA TYR A 471 4.86 3.37 3.73
C TYR A 471 4.87 4.85 3.34
N THR A 472 4.25 5.20 2.21
CA THR A 472 4.47 6.51 1.60
C THR A 472 3.33 7.50 1.77
N GLN A 473 2.10 7.04 2.03
CA GLN A 473 0.97 7.92 2.30
C GLN A 473 1.15 8.65 3.62
N GLN A 474 0.52 9.82 3.73
CA GLN A 474 0.59 10.66 4.92
C GLN A 474 2.05 10.90 5.34
N LEU A 475 2.96 11.02 4.38
CA LEU A 475 4.39 11.14 4.58
C LEU A 475 5.05 10.05 5.46
N GLY A 476 4.45 8.85 5.58
CA GLY A 476 4.95 7.79 6.46
C GLY A 476 4.61 8.01 7.94
N THR A 477 3.60 8.83 8.23
CA THR A 477 3.15 9.09 9.62
C THR A 477 2.80 7.81 10.38
N GLY A 478 2.33 6.77 9.71
CA GLY A 478 2.09 5.47 10.35
C GLY A 478 3.34 4.89 11.03
N PHE A 479 4.48 4.93 10.34
CA PHE A 479 5.73 4.42 10.92
C PHE A 479 6.28 5.37 12.00
N GLU A 480 5.98 6.67 11.91
CA GLU A 480 6.28 7.63 12.98
C GLU A 480 5.51 7.30 14.27
N VAL A 481 4.22 6.95 14.15
CA VAL A 481 3.38 6.46 15.25
C VAL A 481 3.91 5.15 15.82
N ASP A 482 4.34 4.22 14.96
CA ASP A 482 4.93 2.94 15.39
C ASP A 482 6.17 3.16 16.26
N LEU A 483 7.07 4.06 15.85
CA LEU A 483 8.26 4.39 16.63
C LEU A 483 7.89 4.94 18.02
N GLN A 484 6.82 5.74 18.14
CA GLN A 484 6.35 6.24 19.42
C GLN A 484 5.81 5.13 20.33
N VAL A 485 5.19 4.09 19.77
CA VAL A 485 4.71 2.91 20.50
C VAL A 485 5.87 1.99 20.88
N MET A 486 6.82 1.74 19.96
CA MET A 486 7.94 0.82 20.17
C MET A 486 8.91 1.25 21.28
N ILE A 487 9.00 2.55 21.58
CA ILE A 487 9.89 3.08 22.63
C ILE A 487 9.27 3.07 24.03
N GLN A 488 7.98 2.76 24.16
CA GLN A 488 7.32 2.65 25.47
C GLN A 488 7.74 1.35 26.17
N ASP A 489 7.61 1.30 27.50
CA ASP A 489 7.69 0.03 28.23
C ASP A 489 6.35 -0.68 28.17
N TRP A 490 6.31 -1.78 27.42
CA TRP A 490 5.11 -2.58 27.20
C TRP A 490 5.26 -4.01 27.72
N GLY A 491 6.32 -4.30 28.49
CA GLY A 491 6.60 -5.66 28.98
C GLY A 491 5.49 -6.21 29.88
N HIS A 492 4.80 -5.33 30.60
CA HIS A 492 3.70 -5.73 31.47
C HIS A 492 2.50 -6.31 30.69
N TRP A 493 2.23 -5.85 29.46
CA TRP A 493 1.15 -6.41 28.63
C TRP A 493 1.43 -7.86 28.21
N VAL A 494 2.71 -8.24 28.06
CA VAL A 494 3.11 -9.63 27.84
C VAL A 494 2.94 -10.45 29.11
N ALA A 495 3.43 -9.93 30.24
CA ALA A 495 3.40 -10.60 31.54
C ALA A 495 1.97 -10.91 32.00
N GLU A 496 1.06 -9.95 31.83
CA GLU A 496 -0.32 -9.99 32.33
C GLU A 496 -1.33 -10.44 31.27
N CYS A 497 -0.87 -10.90 30.10
CA CYS A 497 -1.78 -11.32 29.03
C CYS A 497 -2.69 -12.48 29.50
N PRO A 498 -4.02 -12.31 29.47
CA PRO A 498 -4.95 -13.29 30.01
C PRO A 498 -5.01 -14.57 29.15
N VAL A 499 -4.66 -14.46 27.87
CA VAL A 499 -4.77 -15.53 26.87
C VAL A 499 -3.39 -16.04 26.43
N PRO A 500 -3.29 -17.26 25.87
CA PRO A 500 -2.06 -17.75 25.28
C PRO A 500 -1.53 -16.84 24.17
N ILE A 501 -0.21 -16.62 24.17
CA ILE A 501 0.51 -15.93 23.11
C ILE A 501 1.38 -16.97 22.38
N THR A 502 1.22 -17.08 21.08
CA THR A 502 2.10 -17.86 20.21
C THR A 502 2.84 -16.91 19.28
N LEU A 503 4.15 -17.07 19.14
CA LEU A 503 4.99 -16.27 18.26
C LEU A 503 5.53 -17.15 17.13
N LEU A 504 5.23 -16.79 15.88
CA LEU A 504 5.88 -17.34 14.69
C LEU A 504 7.01 -16.39 14.27
N HIS A 505 8.24 -16.89 14.23
CA HIS A 505 9.40 -16.05 13.98
C HIS A 505 10.36 -16.67 12.97
N GLY A 506 10.89 -15.87 12.06
CA GLY A 506 11.92 -16.33 11.12
C GLY A 506 13.26 -16.51 11.83
N GLN A 507 13.90 -17.66 11.68
CA GLN A 507 15.20 -17.92 12.30
C GLN A 507 16.30 -16.98 11.78
N ASP A 508 16.17 -16.53 10.53
CA ASP A 508 17.14 -15.67 9.85
C ASP A 508 16.66 -14.21 9.82
N ASN A 509 15.76 -13.81 10.73
CA ASN A 509 15.25 -12.44 10.82
C ASN A 509 16.38 -11.49 11.29
N PRO A 510 16.89 -10.60 10.42
CA PRO A 510 18.02 -9.75 10.78
C PRO A 510 17.62 -8.64 11.75
N THR A 511 16.34 -8.23 11.76
CA THR A 511 15.83 -7.15 12.61
C THR A 511 15.65 -7.60 14.05
N THR A 512 15.30 -8.87 14.27
CA THR A 512 15.11 -9.44 15.62
C THR A 512 15.77 -10.81 15.66
N PRO A 513 17.07 -10.87 16.01
CA PRO A 513 17.77 -12.13 16.27
C PRO A 513 17.04 -13.00 17.29
N VAL A 514 17.07 -14.32 17.08
CA VAL A 514 16.29 -15.30 17.86
C VAL A 514 16.62 -15.29 19.36
N GLU A 515 17.84 -14.89 19.72
CA GLU A 515 18.31 -14.80 21.10
C GLU A 515 17.46 -13.82 21.92
N TYR A 516 16.93 -12.77 21.28
CA TYR A 516 16.09 -11.78 21.92
C TYR A 516 14.68 -12.27 22.24
N LEU A 517 14.20 -13.31 21.56
CA LEU A 517 12.87 -13.86 21.86
C LEU A 517 12.79 -14.48 23.26
N SER A 518 13.94 -14.79 23.88
CA SER A 518 14.01 -15.21 25.28
C SER A 518 13.40 -14.20 26.26
N VAL A 519 13.38 -12.91 25.91
CA VAL A 519 12.74 -11.85 26.71
C VAL A 519 11.23 -12.10 26.87
N PHE A 520 10.54 -12.54 25.81
CA PHE A 520 9.12 -12.88 25.91
C PHE A 520 8.87 -14.02 26.91
N LYS A 521 9.71 -15.05 26.89
CA LYS A 521 9.63 -16.18 27.83
C LYS A 521 9.93 -15.78 29.26
N ALA A 522 10.86 -14.83 29.46
CA ALA A 522 11.17 -14.30 30.77
C ALA A 522 10.00 -13.48 31.36
N LEU A 523 9.32 -12.68 30.52
CA LEU A 523 8.14 -11.91 30.93
C LEU A 523 6.92 -12.81 31.18
N ASN A 524 6.71 -13.82 30.34
CA ASN A 524 5.59 -14.75 30.47
C ASN A 524 6.00 -16.16 30.00
N PRO A 525 6.25 -17.10 30.94
CA PRO A 525 6.65 -18.47 30.60
C PRO A 525 5.65 -19.24 29.73
N ARG A 526 4.38 -18.79 29.69
CA ARG A 526 3.32 -19.40 28.85
C ARG A 526 3.41 -19.02 27.38
N VAL A 527 4.21 -18.02 26.99
CA VAL A 527 4.40 -17.65 25.58
C VAL A 527 5.00 -18.83 24.85
N GLU A 528 4.43 -19.25 23.71
CA GLU A 528 5.02 -20.25 22.82
C GLU A 528 5.79 -19.54 21.69
N ILE A 529 6.97 -20.05 21.33
CA ILE A 529 7.79 -19.49 20.25
C ILE A 529 8.10 -20.61 19.27
N GLN A 530 7.73 -20.43 18.01
CA GLN A 530 8.02 -21.34 16.91
C GLN A 530 8.93 -20.61 15.91
N CYS A 531 10.21 -20.95 15.92
CA CYS A 531 11.17 -20.44 14.94
C CYS A 531 11.06 -21.26 13.65
N ILE A 532 10.99 -20.58 12.51
CA ILE A 532 10.88 -21.19 11.19
C ILE A 532 12.22 -21.03 10.45
N GLU A 533 12.80 -22.16 10.05
CA GLU A 533 14.05 -22.22 9.31
C GLU A 533 13.91 -21.50 7.95
N LYS A 534 14.99 -20.87 7.48
CA LYS A 534 15.06 -20.21 6.16
C LYS A 534 13.97 -19.14 5.95
N SER A 535 13.62 -18.45 7.02
CA SER A 535 12.66 -17.36 7.00
C SER A 535 13.22 -16.16 7.74
N GLY A 536 13.08 -14.97 7.15
CA GLY A 536 13.50 -13.70 7.72
C GLY A 536 12.34 -12.89 8.29
N LEU A 537 12.41 -11.57 8.17
CA LEU A 537 11.30 -10.67 8.54
C LEU A 537 10.05 -10.93 7.68
N THR A 538 10.25 -11.31 6.41
CA THR A 538 9.21 -11.60 5.40
C THR A 538 8.46 -12.91 5.61
N LEU A 539 8.52 -13.50 6.80
CA LEU A 539 7.79 -14.73 7.16
C LEU A 539 6.29 -14.66 6.85
N ALA A 540 5.67 -13.48 6.97
CA ALA A 540 4.28 -13.26 6.57
C ALA A 540 4.00 -13.54 5.09
N LEU A 541 5.02 -13.38 4.24
CA LEU A 541 4.93 -13.59 2.79
C LEU A 541 5.42 -14.98 2.38
N SER A 542 6.44 -15.52 3.05
CA SER A 542 7.01 -16.83 2.72
C SER A 542 6.18 -18.00 3.28
N GLU A 543 5.55 -17.84 4.45
CA GLU A 543 4.82 -18.89 5.17
C GLU A 543 3.36 -18.52 5.53
N PRO A 544 2.57 -17.89 4.62
CA PRO A 544 1.23 -17.41 4.96
C PRO A 544 0.30 -18.55 5.39
N GLU A 545 0.36 -19.72 4.74
CA GLU A 545 -0.46 -20.88 5.12
C GLU A 545 -0.28 -21.26 6.59
N ARG A 546 0.97 -21.23 7.09
CA ARG A 546 1.30 -21.61 8.46
C ARG A 546 0.64 -20.66 9.47
N ILE A 547 0.61 -19.36 9.17
CA ILE A 547 -0.03 -18.34 10.00
C ILE A 547 -1.53 -18.62 10.13
N TYR A 548 -2.24 -18.75 9.02
CA TYR A 548 -3.70 -18.97 9.05
C TYR A 548 -4.08 -20.35 9.56
N ARG A 549 -3.25 -21.38 9.34
CA ARG A 549 -3.43 -22.69 9.96
C ARG A 549 -3.32 -22.62 11.48
N GLU A 550 -2.35 -21.86 12.00
CA GLU A 550 -2.17 -21.68 13.44
C GLU A 550 -3.39 -20.98 14.06
N LEU A 551 -3.90 -19.93 13.41
CA LEU A 551 -5.10 -19.22 13.85
C LEU A 551 -6.35 -20.11 13.92
N ALA A 552 -6.42 -21.11 13.03
CA ALA A 552 -7.55 -22.04 12.95
C ALA A 552 -7.45 -23.23 13.91
N ARG A 553 -6.32 -23.41 14.60
CA ARG A 553 -6.21 -24.44 15.66
C ARG A 553 -7.20 -24.10 16.78
N LYS A 554 -7.86 -25.13 17.31
CA LYS A 554 -8.92 -24.99 18.33
C LYS A 554 -8.36 -24.90 19.74
#